data_AF-A0A956QI24-F1
#
_entry.id   AF-A0A956QI24-F1
#
_cell.length_a   1.000
_cell.length_b   1.000
_cell.length_c   1.000
_cell.angle_alpha   90.00
_cell.angle_beta   90.00
_cell.angle_gamma   90.00
#
_symmetry.space_group_name_H-M   'P 1'
#
loop_
_entity.id
_entity.type
_entity.pdbx_description
1 polymer ?
#
loop_
_entity_poly.entity_id
_entity_poly.type
_entity_poly.pdbx_seq_one_letter_code
_entity_poly.pdbx_strand_id
1 'polypeptide(L)'
;MRWPLVIVLSLLLLGQAPAQDGKVEFFKAVHEGDLSSVRQMAEHDPSLVNSDLGRGIRPLYRAAAMNRPEMVALLLELGGQLEATTPQGNTALFAAAAGGHITV
;
A
#
# COMPACT_ATOMS: atom_id res chain seq x y z
N MET A 1 -20.66 38.67 28.02
CA MET A 1 -19.75 37.73 28.70
C MET A 1 -20.10 36.32 28.28
N ARG A 2 -19.08 35.60 27.75
CA ARG A 2 -18.94 34.14 27.68
C ARG A 2 -19.82 33.34 26.69
N TRP A 3 -19.58 33.53 25.39
CA TRP A 3 -19.78 32.47 24.39
C TRP A 3 -18.43 32.11 23.70
N PRO A 4 -17.55 31.31 24.34
CA PRO A 4 -16.44 30.70 23.60
C PRO A 4 -16.49 29.16 23.61
N LEU A 5 -17.33 28.52 24.43
CA LEU A 5 -17.22 27.07 24.66
C LEU A 5 -18.06 26.20 23.72
N VAL A 6 -19.13 26.72 23.09
CA VAL A 6 -19.93 25.92 22.13
C VAL A 6 -19.25 25.80 20.77
N ILE A 7 -18.36 26.74 20.41
CA ILE A 7 -17.59 26.67 19.15
C ILE A 7 -16.39 25.73 19.29
N VAL A 8 -15.78 25.65 20.47
CA VAL A 8 -14.60 24.80 20.68
C VAL A 8 -14.96 23.31 20.76
N LEU A 9 -16.20 22.95 21.11
CA LEU A 9 -16.63 21.55 21.16
C LEU A 9 -17.04 20.97 19.79
N SER A 10 -17.23 21.81 18.77
CA SER A 10 -17.49 21.39 17.38
C SER A 10 -16.21 21.18 16.56
N LEU A 11 -15.04 21.53 17.13
CA LEU A 11 -13.73 21.31 16.51
C LEU A 11 -13.10 19.95 16.86
N LEU A 12 -13.88 19.05 17.49
CA LEU A 12 -13.48 17.67 17.78
C LEU A 12 -13.91 16.68 16.67
N LEU A 13 -14.18 17.21 15.47
CA LEU A 13 -14.49 16.42 14.26
C LEU A 13 -13.63 16.83 13.06
N LEU A 14 -12.42 17.35 13.30
CA LEU A 14 -11.46 17.63 12.23
C LEU A 14 -10.50 16.45 12.06
N GLY A 15 -10.65 15.76 10.94
CA GLY A 15 -9.50 15.20 10.24
C GLY A 15 -9.26 13.70 10.40
N GLN A 16 -10.30 12.87 10.36
CA GLN A 16 -10.10 11.51 9.84
C GLN A 16 -10.31 11.57 8.33
N ALA A 17 -9.29 12.04 7.61
CA ALA A 17 -9.19 11.78 6.18
C ALA A 17 -9.24 10.25 6.00
N PRO A 18 -10.07 9.74 5.07
CA PRO A 18 -10.39 8.33 5.03
C PRO A 18 -9.11 7.53 4.75
N ALA A 19 -8.96 6.34 5.35
CA ALA A 19 -7.84 5.41 5.19
C ALA A 19 -7.39 5.09 3.73
N GLN A 20 -8.10 5.63 2.73
CA GLN A 20 -7.72 5.64 1.32
C GLN A 20 -6.46 6.46 1.05
N ASP A 21 -6.23 7.58 1.74
CA ASP A 21 -5.06 8.45 1.50
C ASP A 21 -3.76 7.71 1.81
N GLY A 22 -3.67 7.03 2.95
CA GLY A 22 -2.50 6.25 3.34
C GLY A 22 -2.22 5.07 2.41
N LYS A 23 -3.26 4.40 1.89
CA LYS A 23 -3.09 3.33 0.89
C LYS A 23 -2.59 3.88 -0.44
N VAL A 24 -3.18 4.97 -0.93
CA VAL A 24 -2.75 5.59 -2.19
C VAL A 24 -1.29 6.02 -2.10
N GLU A 25 -0.89 6.63 -1.00
CA GLU A 25 0.50 7.04 -0.74
C GLU A 25 1.44 5.83 -0.65
N PHE A 26 1.04 4.76 0.05
CA PHE A 26 1.83 3.54 0.14
C PHE A 26 2.07 2.90 -1.23
N PHE A 27 1.01 2.82 -2.05
CA PHE A 27 1.12 2.28 -3.40
C PHE A 27 1.95 3.16 -4.33
N LYS A 28 1.95 4.48 -4.12
CA LYS A 28 2.84 5.40 -4.83
C LYS A 28 4.30 5.13 -4.47
N ALA A 29 4.62 4.98 -3.19
CA ALA A 29 5.97 4.63 -2.73
C ALA A 29 6.44 3.28 -3.30
N VAL A 30 5.56 2.26 -3.31
CA VAL A 30 5.82 0.96 -3.93
C VAL A 30 6.10 1.10 -5.44
N HIS A 31 5.32 1.93 -6.14
CA HIS A 31 5.48 2.19 -7.56
C HIS A 31 6.80 2.91 -7.89
N GLU A 32 7.17 3.90 -7.06
CA GLU A 32 8.40 4.69 -7.19
C GLU A 32 9.65 3.89 -6.75
N GLY A 33 9.45 2.80 -6.00
CA GLY A 33 10.54 1.97 -5.47
C GLY A 33 11.19 2.56 -4.22
N ASP A 34 10.48 3.43 -3.50
CA ASP A 34 10.99 4.05 -2.27
C ASP A 34 10.90 3.06 -1.10
N LEU A 35 11.95 2.26 -0.94
CA LEU A 35 12.07 1.23 0.10
C LEU A 35 11.98 1.82 1.51
N SER A 36 12.52 3.02 1.72
CA SER A 36 12.57 3.68 3.03
C SER A 36 11.17 4.10 3.46
N SER A 37 10.44 4.77 2.56
CA SER A 37 9.05 5.18 2.83
C SER A 37 8.14 3.97 3.03
N VAL A 38 8.28 2.93 2.21
CA VAL A 38 7.50 1.69 2.38
C VAL A 38 7.75 1.04 3.73
N ARG A 39 9.01 0.97 4.18
CA ARG A 39 9.36 0.43 5.50
C ARG A 39 8.73 1.26 6.62
N GLN A 40 8.92 2.58 6.59
CA GLN A 40 8.39 3.47 7.62
C GLN A 40 6.85 3.39 7.71
N MET A 41 6.18 3.41 6.56
CA MET A 41 4.71 3.31 6.52
C MET A 41 4.22 1.95 7.02
N ALA A 42 4.90 0.86 6.67
CA ALA A 42 4.55 -0.49 7.14
C ALA A 42 4.84 -0.70 8.64
N GLU A 43 5.83 0.00 9.21
CA GLU A 43 6.07 0.01 10.66
C GLU A 43 4.93 0.69 11.42
N HIS A 44 4.37 1.76 10.86
CA HIS A 44 3.23 2.46 11.43
C HIS A 44 1.90 1.74 11.20
N ASP A 45 1.68 1.21 10.00
CA ASP A 45 0.50 0.43 9.63
C ASP A 45 0.89 -0.82 8.82
N PRO A 46 1.12 -1.96 9.49
CA PRO A 46 1.44 -3.22 8.83
C PRO A 46 0.35 -3.73 7.87
N SER A 47 -0.89 -3.25 8.00
CA SER A 47 -1.99 -3.67 7.13
C SER A 47 -1.82 -3.21 5.68
N LEU A 48 -1.01 -2.16 5.46
CA LEU A 48 -0.70 -1.61 4.14
C LEU A 48 -0.03 -2.63 3.22
N VAL A 49 0.82 -3.50 3.76
CA VAL A 49 1.60 -4.51 3.01
C VAL A 49 0.70 -5.46 2.22
N ASN A 50 -0.49 -5.74 2.72
CA ASN A 50 -1.48 -6.63 2.09
C ASN A 50 -2.74 -5.90 1.63
N SER A 51 -2.72 -4.56 1.65
CA SER A 51 -3.87 -3.75 1.29
C SER A 51 -4.24 -3.90 -0.19
N ASP A 52 -5.52 -3.72 -0.50
CA ASP A 52 -6.00 -3.67 -1.90
C ASP A 52 -6.23 -2.20 -2.29
N LEU A 53 -5.54 -1.72 -3.34
CA LEU A 53 -5.80 -0.41 -3.95
C LEU A 53 -7.05 -0.42 -4.85
N GLY A 54 -7.65 -1.60 -5.02
CA GLY A 54 -8.84 -1.85 -5.83
C GLY A 54 -8.57 -2.88 -6.90
N ARG A 55 -9.59 -3.70 -7.18
CA ARG A 55 -9.54 -4.84 -8.13
C ARG A 55 -8.50 -5.90 -7.74
N GLY A 56 -8.30 -6.14 -6.45
CA GLY A 56 -7.35 -7.14 -5.93
C GLY A 56 -5.89 -6.80 -6.24
N ILE A 57 -5.59 -5.54 -6.56
CA ILE A 57 -4.23 -5.07 -6.80
C ILE A 57 -3.60 -4.81 -5.44
N ARG A 58 -2.70 -5.72 -5.03
CA ARG A 58 -1.91 -5.63 -3.80
C ARG A 58 -0.52 -5.06 -4.07
N PRO A 59 0.20 -4.56 -3.05
CA PRO A 59 1.53 -3.98 -3.21
C PRO A 59 2.51 -4.91 -3.93
N LEU A 60 2.49 -6.20 -3.57
CA LEU A 60 3.38 -7.20 -4.17
C LEU A 60 3.13 -7.40 -5.67
N TYR A 61 1.85 -7.37 -6.09
CA TYR A 61 1.49 -7.40 -7.51
C TYR A 61 2.05 -6.19 -8.25
N ARG A 62 1.94 -4.99 -7.65
CA ARG A 62 2.48 -3.75 -8.25
C ARG A 62 4.01 -3.81 -8.36
N ALA A 63 4.71 -4.23 -7.31
CA ALA A 63 6.16 -4.33 -7.31
C ALA A 63 6.67 -5.30 -8.39
N ALA A 64 6.02 -6.46 -8.53
CA ALA A 64 6.32 -7.46 -9.55
C ALA A 64 6.04 -6.93 -10.98
N ALA A 65 4.92 -6.26 -11.20
CA ALA A 65 4.58 -5.65 -12.49
C ALA A 65 5.60 -4.59 -12.93
N MET A 66 6.24 -3.90 -11.98
CA MET A 66 7.20 -2.82 -12.25
C MET A 66 8.67 -3.29 -12.31
N ASN A 67 8.95 -4.59 -12.23
CA ASN A 67 10.31 -5.15 -12.18
C ASN A 67 11.18 -4.61 -11.03
N ARG A 68 10.64 -4.55 -9.81
CA ARG A 68 11.37 -4.05 -8.64
C ARG A 68 11.69 -5.19 -7.67
N PRO A 69 12.71 -6.02 -7.94
CA PRO A 69 13.00 -7.19 -7.12
C PRO A 69 13.31 -6.84 -5.66
N GLU A 70 13.96 -5.70 -5.40
CA GLU A 70 14.26 -5.24 -4.03
C GLU A 70 12.98 -4.85 -3.28
N MET A 71 12.00 -4.26 -3.97
CA MET A 71 10.70 -3.93 -3.39
C MET A 71 9.87 -5.19 -3.15
N VAL A 72 9.96 -6.18 -4.04
CA VAL A 72 9.36 -7.51 -3.84
C VAL A 72 9.94 -8.17 -2.59
N ALA A 73 11.27 -8.19 -2.46
CA ALA A 73 11.94 -8.74 -1.29
C ALA A 73 11.50 -8.02 0.00
N LEU A 74 11.49 -6.69 0.01
CA LEU A 74 11.03 -5.91 1.16
C LEU A 74 9.57 -6.23 1.53
N LEU A 75 8.67 -6.28 0.57
CA LEU A 75 7.26 -6.58 0.85
C LEU A 75 7.08 -8.01 1.37
N LEU A 76 7.87 -8.98 0.91
CA LEU A 76 7.86 -10.35 1.44
C LEU A 76 8.42 -10.40 2.87
N GLU A 77 9.51 -9.69 3.16
CA GLU A 77 10.07 -9.55 4.51
C GLU A 77 9.04 -8.96 5.49
N LEU A 78 8.21 -8.02 5.03
CA LEU A 78 7.16 -7.37 5.80
C LEU A 78 5.86 -8.21 5.90
N GLY A 79 5.84 -9.45 5.40
CA GLY A 79 4.69 -10.35 5.49
C GLY A 79 3.67 -10.22 4.35
N GLY A 80 4.11 -9.75 3.18
CA GLY A 80 3.31 -9.69 1.97
C GLY A 80 2.91 -11.07 1.46
N GLN A 81 1.64 -11.21 1.08
CA GLN A 81 1.06 -12.46 0.60
C GLN A 81 1.45 -12.72 -0.86
N LEU A 82 2.34 -13.70 -1.07
CA LEU A 82 2.81 -14.12 -2.40
C LEU A 82 1.69 -14.69 -3.28
N GLU A 83 0.84 -15.54 -2.70
CA GLU A 83 -0.22 -16.28 -3.39
C GLU A 83 -1.50 -15.47 -3.58
N ALA A 84 -1.48 -14.19 -3.23
CA ALA A 84 -2.65 -13.34 -3.37
C ALA A 84 -2.99 -13.10 -4.86
N THR A 85 -4.24 -13.36 -5.22
CA THR A 85 -4.72 -13.22 -6.60
C THR A 85 -5.58 -11.96 -6.80
N THR A 86 -5.59 -11.44 -8.02
CA THR A 86 -6.62 -10.50 -8.50
C THR A 86 -7.95 -11.24 -8.76
N PRO A 87 -9.07 -10.53 -9.02
CA PRO A 87 -10.34 -11.15 -9.42
C PRO A 87 -10.25 -12.01 -10.69
N GLN A 88 -9.22 -11.81 -11.51
CA GLN A 88 -8.95 -12.61 -12.71
C GLN A 88 -8.11 -13.87 -12.40
N GLY A 89 -7.74 -14.10 -11.14
CA GLY A 89 -6.88 -15.23 -10.73
C GLY A 89 -5.38 -14.98 -10.91
N ASN A 90 -4.96 -13.76 -11.26
CA ASN A 90 -3.55 -13.46 -11.52
C ASN A 90 -2.78 -13.24 -10.21
N THR A 91 -1.63 -13.89 -10.05
CA THR A 91 -0.70 -13.68 -8.92
C THR A 91 0.31 -12.58 -9.23
N ALA A 92 1.11 -12.18 -8.22
CA ALA A 92 2.25 -11.28 -8.44
C ALA A 92 3.25 -11.88 -9.46
N LEU A 93 3.46 -13.20 -9.44
CA LEU A 93 4.30 -13.89 -10.41
C LEU A 93 3.76 -13.77 -11.83
N PHE A 94 2.43 -13.88 -12.01
CA PHE A 94 1.80 -13.63 -13.30
C PHE A 94 2.11 -12.21 -13.81
N ALA A 95 2.11 -11.20 -12.94
CA ALA A 95 2.43 -9.82 -13.31
C ALA A 95 3.89 -9.64 -13.74
N ALA A 96 4.84 -10.27 -13.04
CA ALA A 96 6.26 -10.28 -13.45
C ALA A 96 6.45 -10.96 -14.82
N ALA A 97 5.80 -12.11 -15.03
CA ALA A 97 5.85 -12.84 -16.30
C ALA A 97 5.22 -12.04 -17.45
N ALA A 98 4.05 -11.41 -17.22
CA ALA A 98 3.37 -10.58 -18.21
C ALA A 98 4.15 -9.30 -18.57
N GLY A 99 4.94 -8.76 -17.64
CA GLY A 99 5.86 -7.65 -17.88
C GLY A 99 7.13 -8.04 -18.66
N GLY A 100 7.34 -9.34 -18.95
CA GLY A 100 8.58 -9.84 -19.56
C GLY A 100 9.76 -9.91 -18.58
N HIS A 101 9.50 -9.78 -17.28
CA HIS A 101 10.51 -9.71 -16.23
C HIS A 101 10.79 -11.09 -15.62
N ILE A 102 11.05 -12.08 -16.48
CA ILE A 102 11.46 -13.42 -16.06
C ILE A 102 12.94 -13.33 -15.64
N THR A 103 13.19 -12.84 -14.43
CA THR A 103 14.47 -13.10 -13.77
C THR A 103 14.27 -14.34 -12.91
N VAL A 104 14.90 -15.41 -13.39
CA VAL A 104 15.01 -16.74 -12.78
C VAL A 104 15.97 -16.69 -11.60
#